data_AF-A0A0R1M1V4-F1
#
_entry.id   AF-A0A0R1M1V4-F1
#
_cell.length_a   1.000
_cell.length_b   1.000
_cell.length_c   1.000
_cell.angle_alpha   90.00
_cell.angle_beta   90.00
_cell.angle_gamma   90.00
#
_symmetry.space_group_name_H-M   'P 1'
#
loop_
_entity.id
_entity.type
_entity.pdbx_description
1 polymer ?
#
loop_
_entity_poly.entity_id
_entity_poly.type
_entity_poly.pdbx_seq_one_letter_code
_entity_poly.pdbx_strand_id
1 'polypeptide(L)'
;MLKKQKLIKISLTEEDNFWRQIMFGKKKKAEAAKAEQEASKKTDGRILLYSDIIDALYDEMPREEREALLEAKQQLEQKVYLGKVMRDLRIALEPVAIKSQLSPQGKQIFWNITAGGYQLTGVGLATQAAMLFSGR
;
A
#
# COMPACT_ATOMS: atom_id res chain seq x y z
N MET A 1 57.57 -38.65 19.43
CA MET A 1 56.65 -38.36 18.31
C MET A 1 55.22 -38.19 18.85
N LEU A 2 54.73 -36.96 19.09
CA LEU A 2 53.32 -36.76 19.51
C LEU A 2 52.85 -35.28 19.42
N LYS A 3 53.31 -34.54 18.39
CA LYS A 3 52.88 -33.13 18.13
C LYS A 3 52.21 -32.92 16.76
N LYS A 4 51.68 -33.97 16.12
CA LYS A 4 51.00 -33.85 14.82
C LYS A 4 49.49 -34.11 14.81
N GLN A 5 48.86 -34.49 15.94
CA GLN A 5 47.43 -34.78 15.97
C GLN A 5 46.52 -33.61 16.42
N LYS A 6 47.09 -32.50 16.91
CA LYS A 6 46.27 -31.37 17.40
C LYS A 6 45.97 -30.29 16.36
N LEU A 7 46.52 -30.40 15.15
CA LEU A 7 46.39 -29.38 14.10
C LEU A 7 45.33 -29.71 13.02
N ILE A 8 44.72 -30.90 13.05
CA ILE A 8 43.76 -31.33 12.00
C ILE A 8 42.29 -31.15 12.45
N LYS A 9 42.02 -30.97 13.75
CA LYS A 9 40.65 -30.79 14.26
C LYS A 9 40.11 -29.36 14.18
N ILE A 10 40.94 -28.36 13.88
CA ILE A 10 40.53 -26.94 13.86
C ILE A 10 40.04 -26.52 12.46
N SER A 11 40.49 -27.18 11.40
CA SER A 11 40.19 -26.80 10.01
C SER A 11 38.83 -27.26 9.47
N LEU A 12 38.13 -28.19 10.14
CA LEU A 12 36.83 -28.71 9.68
C LEU A 12 35.61 -27.97 10.26
N THR A 13 35.80 -27.07 11.23
CA THR A 13 34.69 -26.36 11.90
C THR A 13 34.43 -24.96 11.36
N GLU A 14 35.38 -24.36 10.66
CA GLU A 14 35.23 -22.99 10.13
C GLU A 14 34.49 -22.98 8.78
N GLU A 15 34.78 -23.94 7.89
CA GLU A 15 34.10 -24.07 6.60
C GLU A 15 32.62 -24.48 6.76
N ASP A 16 32.31 -25.39 7.69
CA ASP A 16 30.93 -25.82 7.97
C ASP A 16 30.08 -24.69 8.58
N ASN A 17 30.67 -23.85 9.42
CA ASN A 17 29.99 -22.67 9.97
C ASN A 17 29.82 -21.56 8.92
N PHE A 18 30.79 -21.40 8.01
CA PHE A 18 30.71 -20.46 6.90
C PHE A 18 29.59 -20.85 5.91
N TRP A 19 29.52 -22.12 5.50
CA TRP A 19 28.45 -22.62 4.64
C TRP A 19 27.08 -22.55 5.33
N ARG A 20 27.00 -22.82 6.65
CA ARG A 20 25.76 -22.60 7.42
C ARG A 20 25.38 -21.12 7.46
N GLN A 21 26.30 -20.19 7.71
CA GLN A 21 26.00 -18.77 7.75
C GLN A 21 25.55 -18.21 6.39
N ILE A 22 26.14 -18.67 5.28
CA ILE A 22 25.70 -18.30 3.92
C ILE A 22 24.34 -18.93 3.58
N MET A 23 24.12 -20.20 3.88
CA MET A 23 22.88 -20.91 3.54
C MET A 23 21.69 -20.46 4.42
N PHE A 24 21.90 -20.20 5.72
CA PHE A 24 20.89 -19.67 6.63
C PHE A 24 20.72 -18.14 6.52
N GLY A 25 21.76 -17.39 6.15
CA GLY A 25 21.69 -15.97 5.83
C GLY A 25 20.86 -15.69 4.57
N LYS A 26 20.99 -16.54 3.54
CA LYS A 26 20.12 -16.51 2.35
C LYS A 26 18.66 -16.85 2.67
N LYS A 27 18.40 -17.80 3.58
CA LYS A 27 17.04 -18.09 4.06
C LYS A 27 16.40 -16.92 4.81
N LYS A 28 17.11 -16.29 5.75
CA LYS A 28 16.59 -15.12 6.50
C LYS A 28 16.33 -13.90 5.62
N LYS A 29 17.16 -13.61 4.61
CA LYS A 29 16.90 -12.53 3.65
C LYS A 29 15.75 -12.85 2.70
N ALA A 30 15.56 -14.11 2.31
CA ALA A 30 14.43 -14.52 1.48
C ALA A 30 13.10 -14.52 2.26
N GLU A 31 13.10 -14.86 3.56
CA GLU A 31 11.94 -14.73 4.45
C GLU A 31 11.61 -13.28 4.75
N ALA A 32 12.61 -12.41 5.00
CA ALA A 32 12.39 -10.99 5.18
C ALA A 32 11.89 -10.33 3.88
N ALA A 33 12.47 -10.64 2.72
CA ALA A 33 12.00 -10.14 1.43
C ALA A 33 10.63 -10.72 1.02
N LYS A 34 10.28 -11.93 1.46
CA LYS A 34 8.94 -12.50 1.29
C LYS A 34 7.93 -11.89 2.25
N ALA A 35 8.29 -11.61 3.51
CA ALA A 35 7.44 -10.93 4.47
C ALA A 35 7.22 -9.45 4.09
N GLU A 36 8.23 -8.79 3.52
CA GLU A 36 8.14 -7.42 3.00
C GLU A 36 7.35 -7.39 1.67
N GLN A 37 7.48 -8.41 0.82
CA GLN A 37 6.62 -8.61 -0.35
C GLN A 37 5.18 -9.04 0.00
N GLU A 38 4.95 -9.77 1.09
CA GLU A 38 3.62 -10.19 1.55
C GLU A 38 2.89 -9.05 2.29
N ALA A 39 3.63 -8.21 3.03
CA ALA A 39 3.12 -6.95 3.56
C ALA A 39 2.82 -5.93 2.43
N SER A 40 3.59 -5.96 1.34
CA SER A 40 3.37 -5.14 0.14
C SER A 40 2.24 -5.63 -0.77
N LYS A 41 1.67 -6.83 -0.57
CA LYS A 41 0.78 -7.47 -1.56
C LYS A 41 -0.72 -7.30 -1.35
N LYS A 42 -1.19 -6.68 -0.27
CA LYS A 42 -2.61 -6.35 -0.06
C LYS A 42 -2.74 -5.10 0.79
N THR A 43 -2.35 -3.94 0.26
CA THR A 43 -2.75 -2.68 0.91
C THR A 43 -4.27 -2.60 0.82
N ASP A 44 -4.96 -2.83 1.94
CA ASP A 44 -6.42 -2.84 2.02
C ASP A 44 -6.97 -1.54 1.41
N GLY A 45 -7.85 -1.67 0.42
CA GLY A 45 -8.48 -0.54 -0.25
C GLY A 45 -9.19 0.41 0.69
N ARG A 46 -9.65 -0.11 1.84
CA ARG A 46 -10.19 0.69 2.93
C ARG A 46 -9.15 1.63 3.53
N ILE A 47 -7.94 1.13 3.77
CA ILE A 47 -6.83 1.90 4.33
C ILE A 47 -6.38 2.95 3.33
N LEU A 48 -6.28 2.59 2.05
CA LEU A 48 -5.94 3.54 0.98
C LEU A 48 -6.94 4.68 0.90
N LEU A 49 -8.24 4.36 0.80
CA LEU A 49 -9.28 5.38 0.73
C LEU A 49 -9.31 6.26 1.99
N TYR A 50 -9.12 5.66 3.17
CA TYR A 50 -9.05 6.41 4.42
C TYR A 50 -7.87 7.38 4.44
N SER A 51 -6.68 6.93 4.01
CA SER A 51 -5.49 7.77 3.92
C SER A 51 -5.72 8.95 2.99
N ASP A 52 -6.17 8.70 1.76
CA ASP A 52 -6.40 9.74 0.75
C ASP A 52 -7.44 10.77 1.25
N ILE A 53 -8.48 10.33 1.96
CA ILE A 53 -9.47 11.23 2.58
C ILE A 53 -8.83 12.11 3.66
N ILE A 54 -7.99 11.53 4.53
CA ILE A 54 -7.32 12.28 5.60
C ILE A 54 -6.39 13.32 4.99
N ASP A 55 -5.59 12.95 3.99
CA ASP A 55 -4.68 13.85 3.28
C ASP A 55 -5.46 14.99 2.61
N ALA A 56 -6.61 14.68 2.00
CA ALA A 56 -7.45 15.69 1.38
C ALA A 56 -7.98 16.69 2.40
N LEU A 57 -8.41 16.23 3.57
CA LEU A 57 -9.00 17.08 4.60
C LEU A 57 -8.04 18.13 5.19
N TYR A 58 -6.72 18.00 4.98
CA TYR A 58 -5.73 19.01 5.33
C TYR A 58 -5.72 20.21 4.37
N ASP A 59 -6.20 20.04 3.13
CA ASP A 59 -6.25 21.11 2.15
C ASP A 59 -7.52 21.98 2.28
N GLU A 60 -7.44 23.19 1.74
CA GLU A 60 -8.61 24.04 1.51
C GLU A 60 -9.47 23.48 0.38
N MET A 61 -10.78 23.36 0.64
CA MET A 61 -11.74 22.77 -0.29
C MET A 61 -13.13 23.36 -0.07
N PRO A 62 -14.04 23.25 -1.05
CA PRO A 62 -15.43 23.64 -0.90
C PRO A 62 -16.10 22.95 0.29
N ARG A 63 -17.08 23.63 0.88
CA ARG A 63 -17.83 23.09 2.02
C ARG A 63 -18.51 21.76 1.67
N GLU A 64 -19.11 21.66 0.49
CA GLU A 64 -19.80 20.44 0.07
C GLU A 64 -18.84 19.24 -0.07
N GLU A 65 -17.62 19.49 -0.59
CA GLU A 65 -16.58 18.46 -0.68
C GLU A 65 -16.12 18.01 0.71
N ARG A 66 -15.89 18.96 1.63
CA ARG A 66 -15.47 18.67 3.00
C ARG A 66 -16.50 17.83 3.75
N GLU A 67 -17.78 18.18 3.63
CA GLU A 67 -18.87 17.43 4.26
C GLU A 67 -18.93 15.98 3.74
N ALA A 68 -18.81 15.79 2.42
CA ALA A 68 -18.79 14.47 1.81
C ALA A 68 -17.59 13.61 2.28
N LEU A 69 -16.39 14.19 2.34
CA LEU A 69 -15.18 13.49 2.79
C LEU A 69 -15.25 13.13 4.29
N LEU A 70 -15.80 14.00 5.14
CA LEU A 70 -16.01 13.72 6.56
C LEU A 70 -17.02 12.59 6.79
N GLU A 71 -18.12 12.57 6.03
CA GLU A 71 -19.09 11.48 6.09
C GLU A 71 -18.45 10.15 5.69
N ALA A 72 -17.72 10.12 4.57
CA ALA A 72 -17.03 8.92 4.13
C ALA A 72 -16.00 8.44 5.16
N LYS A 73 -15.23 9.35 5.79
CA LYS A 73 -14.33 9.03 6.91
C LYS A 73 -15.07 8.33 8.04
N GLN A 74 -16.20 8.87 8.48
CA GLN A 74 -16.99 8.30 9.57
C GLN A 74 -17.54 6.91 9.20
N GLN A 75 -18.04 6.74 7.97
CA GLN A 75 -18.48 5.43 7.47
C GLN A 75 -17.34 4.41 7.43
N LEU A 76 -16.12 4.85 7.08
CA LEU A 76 -14.93 4.00 7.11
C LEU A 76 -14.54 3.59 8.53
N GLU A 77 -14.67 4.47 9.52
CA GLU A 77 -14.43 4.16 10.94
C GLU A 77 -15.48 3.18 11.49
N GLN A 78 -16.73 3.33 11.07
CA GLN A 78 -17.86 2.46 11.44
C GLN A 78 -17.84 1.08 10.75
N LYS A 79 -16.77 0.75 10.02
CA LYS A 79 -16.64 -0.54 9.33
C LYS A 79 -17.72 -0.80 8.26
N VAL A 80 -18.35 0.27 7.72
CA VAL A 80 -19.29 0.16 6.59
C VAL A 80 -18.60 -0.50 5.39
N TYR A 81 -19.37 -1.25 4.59
CA TYR A 81 -18.89 -1.91 3.38
C TYR A 81 -18.25 -0.92 2.40
N LEU A 82 -16.99 -1.17 2.00
CA LEU A 82 -16.18 -0.25 1.18
C LEU A 82 -16.87 0.13 -0.13
N GLY A 83 -17.52 -0.83 -0.81
CA GLY A 83 -18.25 -0.55 -2.05
C GLY A 83 -19.41 0.43 -1.86
N LYS A 84 -20.06 0.42 -0.69
CA LYS A 84 -21.10 1.41 -0.35
C LYS A 84 -20.47 2.78 -0.14
N VAL A 85 -19.43 2.87 0.69
CA VAL A 85 -18.73 4.14 0.97
C VAL A 85 -18.26 4.81 -0.32
N MET A 86 -17.62 4.05 -1.21
CA MET A 86 -17.17 4.57 -2.51
C MET A 86 -18.32 5.07 -3.37
N ARG A 87 -19.45 4.33 -3.44
CA ARG A 87 -20.62 4.75 -4.22
C ARG A 87 -21.20 6.04 -3.67
N ASP A 88 -21.43 6.11 -2.36
CA ASP A 88 -22.05 7.27 -1.71
C ASP A 88 -21.14 8.50 -1.84
N LEU A 89 -19.83 8.32 -1.62
CA LEU A 89 -18.84 9.39 -1.79
C LEU A 89 -18.79 9.89 -3.24
N ARG A 90 -18.86 8.99 -4.24
CA ARG A 90 -18.92 9.40 -5.65
C ARG A 90 -20.16 10.25 -5.93
N ILE A 91 -21.33 9.83 -5.46
CA ILE A 91 -22.60 10.57 -5.66
C ILE A 91 -22.52 11.94 -4.98
N ALA A 92 -21.95 12.01 -3.77
CA ALA A 92 -21.81 13.26 -3.03
C ALA A 92 -20.83 14.24 -3.69
N LEU A 93 -19.73 13.74 -4.28
CA LEU A 93 -18.74 14.56 -4.98
C LEU A 93 -19.15 14.94 -6.41
N GLU A 94 -20.04 14.19 -7.05
CA GLU A 94 -20.52 14.43 -8.42
C GLU A 94 -21.02 15.87 -8.69
N PRO A 95 -21.86 16.50 -7.87
CA PRO A 95 -22.28 17.89 -8.10
C PRO A 95 -21.12 18.89 -8.06
N VAL A 96 -20.12 18.66 -7.19
CA VAL A 96 -18.93 19.51 -7.09
C VAL A 96 -17.99 19.26 -8.29
N ALA A 97 -17.94 18.00 -8.76
CA ALA A 97 -17.21 17.61 -9.96
C ALA A 97 -17.79 18.25 -11.23
N ILE A 98 -19.12 18.23 -11.40
CA ILE A 98 -19.82 18.85 -12.53
C ILE A 98 -19.54 20.35 -12.58
N LYS A 99 -19.54 21.02 -11.42
CA LYS A 99 -19.18 22.44 -11.30
C LYS A 99 -17.68 22.71 -11.51
N SER A 100 -16.86 21.67 -11.70
CA SER A 100 -15.40 21.74 -11.80
C SER A 100 -14.71 22.38 -10.58
N GLN A 101 -15.36 22.31 -9.42
CA GLN A 101 -14.93 22.99 -8.18
C GLN A 101 -14.20 22.07 -7.19
N LEU A 102 -14.02 20.79 -7.51
CA LEU A 102 -13.29 19.87 -6.65
C LEU A 102 -11.83 20.35 -6.44
N SER A 103 -11.34 20.17 -5.22
CA SER A 103 -9.93 20.32 -4.89
C SER A 103 -9.07 19.34 -5.72
N PRO A 104 -7.76 19.59 -5.88
CA PRO A 104 -6.87 18.66 -6.57
C PRO A 104 -6.93 17.23 -6.00
N GLN A 105 -6.97 17.10 -4.67
CA GLN A 105 -7.06 15.81 -3.99
C GLN A 105 -8.46 15.19 -4.14
N GLY A 106 -9.52 15.99 -4.01
CA GLY A 106 -10.89 15.54 -4.23
C GLY A 106 -11.13 15.01 -5.64
N LYS A 107 -10.50 15.63 -6.65
CA LYS A 107 -10.49 15.11 -8.03
C LYS A 107 -9.83 13.74 -8.09
N GLN A 108 -8.64 13.60 -7.52
CA GLN A 108 -7.91 12.33 -7.52
C GLN A 108 -8.73 11.21 -6.86
N ILE A 109 -9.35 11.49 -5.72
CA ILE A 109 -10.23 10.54 -5.03
C ILE A 109 -11.42 10.16 -5.92
N PHE A 110 -12.12 11.15 -6.49
CA PHE A 110 -13.27 10.92 -7.37
C PHE A 110 -12.91 10.04 -8.57
N TRP A 111 -11.78 10.31 -9.22
CA TRP A 111 -11.26 9.51 -10.34
C TRP A 111 -10.89 8.09 -9.90
N ASN A 112 -10.16 7.94 -8.80
CA ASN A 112 -9.77 6.63 -8.27
C ASN A 112 -11.00 5.78 -7.90
N ILE A 113 -12.06 6.38 -7.35
CA ILE A 113 -13.31 5.67 -7.09
C ILE A 113 -13.96 5.22 -8.41
N THR A 114 -14.01 6.12 -9.39
CA THR A 114 -14.65 5.86 -10.69
C THR A 114 -13.93 4.75 -11.47
N ALA A 115 -12.61 4.70 -11.36
CA ALA A 115 -11.76 3.67 -11.95
C ALA A 115 -11.70 2.36 -11.13
N GLY A 116 -12.37 2.30 -9.97
CA GLY A 116 -12.33 1.13 -9.08
C GLY A 116 -10.95 0.90 -8.44
N GLY A 117 -10.12 1.94 -8.32
CA GLY A 117 -8.76 1.86 -7.78
C GLY A 117 -8.72 1.21 -6.40
N TYR A 118 -9.61 1.62 -5.50
CA TYR A 118 -9.65 1.07 -4.14
C TYR A 118 -10.17 -0.38 -4.06
N GLN A 119 -10.57 -1.02 -5.17
CA GLN A 119 -10.95 -2.44 -5.21
C GLN A 119 -9.77 -3.34 -5.63
N LEU A 120 -8.76 -2.79 -6.32
CA LEU A 120 -7.70 -3.56 -6.98
C LEU A 120 -6.39 -3.48 -6.19
N THR A 121 -6.32 -4.23 -5.10
CA THR A 121 -5.12 -4.29 -4.26
C THR A 121 -4.14 -5.35 -4.82
N GLY A 122 -3.08 -4.91 -5.49
CA GLY A 122 -1.89 -5.74 -5.75
C GLY A 122 -1.11 -5.44 -7.04
N VAL A 123 -1.77 -5.06 -8.15
CA VAL A 123 -1.09 -4.83 -9.45
C VAL A 123 -1.79 -3.76 -10.30
N GLY A 124 -3.10 -3.56 -10.12
CA GLY A 124 -3.93 -2.72 -10.99
C GLY A 124 -3.75 -1.21 -10.81
N LEU A 125 -3.44 -0.72 -9.61
CA LEU A 125 -3.34 0.72 -9.33
C LEU A 125 -2.00 1.31 -9.76
N ALA A 126 -0.88 0.62 -9.51
CA ALA A 126 0.43 1.06 -10.03
C ALA A 126 0.46 1.02 -11.57
N THR A 127 -0.20 0.03 -12.17
CA THR A 127 -0.29 -0.10 -13.63
C THR A 127 -1.24 0.95 -14.24
N GLN A 128 -2.40 1.21 -13.64
CA GLN A 128 -3.34 2.23 -14.14
C GLN A 128 -2.89 3.66 -13.86
N ALA A 129 -2.31 3.94 -12.68
CA ALA A 129 -1.68 5.22 -12.41
C ALA A 129 -0.52 5.44 -13.38
N ALA A 130 0.35 4.44 -13.61
CA ALA A 130 1.38 4.54 -14.63
C ALA A 130 0.78 4.82 -16.02
N MET A 131 -0.28 4.14 -16.46
CA MET A 131 -0.91 4.39 -17.77
C MET A 131 -1.60 5.77 -17.87
N LEU A 132 -2.24 6.24 -16.81
CA LEU A 132 -2.90 7.55 -16.77
C LEU A 132 -1.88 8.71 -16.68
N PHE A 133 -0.73 8.49 -16.01
CA PHE A 133 0.33 9.49 -15.87
C PHE A 133 1.46 9.38 -16.93
N SER A 134 1.56 8.27 -17.70
CA SER A 134 2.52 8.10 -18.79
C SER A 134 2.00 8.55 -20.16
N GLY A 135 0.79 9.09 -20.22
CA GLY A 135 0.22 9.65 -21.45
C GLY A 135 0.66 11.10 -21.67
N ARG A 136 1.86 11.30 -22.23
CA ARG A 136 2.26 12.54 -22.90
C ARG A 136 3.07 12.22 -24.15
#